data_AF-A0AAV5SAV6-F1
#
_entry.id   AF-A0AAV5SAV6-F1
#
_cell.length_a   1.000
_cell.length_b   1.000
_cell.length_c   1.000
_cell.angle_alpha   90.00
_cell.angle_beta   90.00
_cell.angle_gamma   90.00
#
_symmetry.space_group_name_H-M   'P 1'
#
loop_
_entity.id
_entity.type
_entity.pdbx_description
1 polymer ?
#
loop_
_entity_poly.entity_id
_entity_poly.type
_entity_poly.pdbx_seq_one_letter_code
_entity_poly.pdbx_strand_id
1 'polypeptide(L)'
;FQKMTTAHRPTFNPARGGSGRAEGDLSKLSQQYSSKDMPSHKTLKYRQTGQGTGDELRRRDLRRELEDKERTVRDKKSNKDGGSSSSKRPRMEEIEASAIDADEPYEENSGSDSDSDEDDTAALMEELAKIKKERA
;
A
#
# COMPACT_ATOMS: atom_id res chain seq x y z
N PHE A 1 9.66 44.01 -33.54
CA PHE A 1 10.02 42.69 -33.01
C PHE A 1 9.77 42.66 -31.51
N GLN A 2 8.79 41.88 -31.06
CA GLN A 2 8.47 41.72 -29.64
C GLN A 2 9.55 40.83 -28.99
N LYS A 3 10.24 41.36 -27.97
CA LYS A 3 11.35 40.69 -27.28
C LYS A 3 10.77 39.56 -26.41
N MET A 4 11.28 38.33 -26.56
CA MET A 4 10.87 37.19 -25.70
C MET A 4 11.19 37.49 -24.23
N THR A 5 10.26 37.18 -23.32
CA THR A 5 10.38 37.49 -21.88
C THR A 5 11.11 36.36 -21.14
N THR A 6 11.97 36.73 -20.17
CA THR A 6 12.80 35.80 -19.37
C THR A 6 12.25 35.59 -17.95
N ALA A 7 10.95 35.85 -17.75
CA ALA A 7 10.31 35.74 -16.45
C ALA A 7 10.22 34.28 -15.96
N HIS A 8 9.98 33.35 -16.88
CA HIS A 8 10.04 31.91 -16.59
C HIS A 8 11.50 31.48 -16.48
N ARG A 9 11.92 31.14 -15.26
CA ARG A 9 13.29 30.71 -14.96
C ARG A 9 13.25 29.49 -14.03
N PRO A 10 14.21 28.55 -14.16
CA PRO A 10 14.30 27.41 -13.26
C PRO A 10 14.70 27.86 -11.85
N THR A 11 14.29 27.07 -10.84
CA THR A 11 14.69 27.26 -9.44
C THR A 11 15.98 26.49 -9.17
N PHE A 12 17.11 27.19 -9.08
CA PHE A 12 18.40 26.55 -8.76
C PHE A 12 18.62 26.35 -7.25
N ASN A 13 18.00 27.20 -6.42
CA ASN A 13 18.05 27.09 -4.97
C ASN A 13 16.62 26.97 -4.42
N PRO A 14 16.33 25.99 -3.54
CA PRO A 14 15.01 25.87 -2.92
C PRO A 14 14.78 26.97 -1.89
N ALA A 15 13.51 27.20 -1.54
CA ALA A 15 13.16 28.07 -0.42
C ALA A 15 13.66 27.45 0.91
N ARG A 16 14.17 28.30 1.80
CA ARG A 16 14.61 27.90 3.15
C ARG A 16 13.51 28.19 4.16
N GLY A 17 13.27 27.25 5.08
CA GLY A 17 12.43 27.50 6.26
C GLY A 17 13.13 28.41 7.28
N GLY A 18 12.34 28.97 8.19
CA GLY A 18 12.79 29.84 9.30
C GLY A 18 12.21 31.25 9.30
N SER A 19 11.48 31.65 8.25
CA SER A 19 10.86 32.97 8.12
C SER A 19 9.34 32.92 7.91
N GLY A 20 8.76 31.72 7.90
CA GLY A 20 7.34 31.49 7.70
C GLY A 20 6.48 31.69 8.96
N ARG A 21 5.19 31.37 8.82
CA ARG A 21 4.26 31.35 9.95
C ARG A 21 4.70 30.30 10.97
N ALA A 22 4.68 30.65 12.24
CA ALA A 22 5.12 29.81 13.35
C ALA A 22 6.64 29.45 13.34
N GLU A 23 7.44 30.14 12.52
CA GLU A 23 8.89 29.99 12.49
C GLU A 23 9.56 31.26 13.03
N GLY A 24 10.45 31.12 14.02
CA GLY A 24 11.20 32.23 14.60
C GLY A 24 10.51 32.89 15.79
N ASP A 25 9.73 33.95 15.55
CA ASP A 25 9.20 34.83 16.60
C ASP A 25 7.77 34.44 17.02
N LEU A 26 7.66 33.81 18.19
CA LEU A 26 6.38 33.48 18.82
C LEU A 26 5.58 34.71 19.26
N SER A 27 6.16 35.91 19.27
CA SER A 27 5.45 37.14 19.64
C SER A 27 4.53 37.67 18.52
N LYS A 28 4.68 37.19 17.29
CA LYS A 28 3.87 37.61 16.12
C LYS A 28 2.94 36.49 15.67
N LEU A 29 2.25 35.87 16.63
CA LEU A 29 1.28 34.82 16.35
C LEU A 29 0.08 35.38 15.59
N SER A 30 -0.14 34.86 14.38
CA SER A 30 -1.34 35.13 13.59
C SER A 30 -2.55 34.42 14.20
N GLN A 31 -3.74 35.04 14.12
CA GLN A 31 -5.01 34.41 14.49
C GLN A 31 -5.57 33.47 13.41
N GLN A 32 -4.89 33.37 12.26
CA GLN A 32 -5.32 32.52 11.16
C GLN A 32 -4.93 31.06 11.42
N TYR A 33 -5.91 30.17 11.44
CA TYR A 33 -5.73 28.72 11.54
C TYR A 33 -6.43 28.00 10.37
N SER A 34 -5.89 26.86 9.96
CA SER A 34 -6.50 26.00 8.95
C SER A 34 -7.52 25.05 9.59
N SER A 35 -8.45 24.51 8.80
CA SER A 35 -9.33 23.42 9.25
C SER A 35 -8.54 22.18 9.69
N LYS A 36 -7.33 21.96 9.13
CA LYS A 36 -6.42 20.88 9.51
C LYS A 36 -5.73 21.11 10.85
N ASP A 37 -5.62 22.36 11.31
CA ASP A 37 -5.02 22.72 12.60
C ASP A 37 -6.02 22.60 13.76
N MET A 38 -7.28 22.26 13.44
CA MET A 38 -8.29 22.01 14.46
C MET A 38 -7.89 20.82 15.33
N PRO A 39 -8.19 20.86 16.63
CA PRO A 39 -7.65 19.85 17.54
C PRO A 39 -8.13 18.43 17.21
N SER A 40 -7.21 17.57 16.78
CA SER A 40 -7.45 16.17 16.46
C SER A 40 -6.35 15.29 17.07
N HIS A 41 -6.67 14.03 17.39
CA HIS A 41 -5.76 13.05 17.99
C HIS A 41 -4.93 13.57 19.19
N LYS A 42 -5.61 14.18 20.17
CA LYS A 42 -5.00 14.76 21.37
C LYS A 42 -4.32 13.75 22.31
N THR A 43 -4.58 12.45 22.11
CA THR A 43 -4.11 11.37 22.99
C THR A 43 -3.11 10.50 22.25
N LEU A 44 -1.87 10.46 22.75
CA LEU A 44 -0.85 9.54 22.26
C LEU A 44 -1.12 8.13 22.79
N LYS A 45 -1.13 7.14 21.90
CA LYS A 45 -1.23 5.73 22.27
C LYS A 45 0.15 5.20 22.64
N TYR A 46 0.24 4.57 23.80
CA TYR A 46 1.46 3.88 24.23
C TYR A 46 1.34 2.39 23.98
N ARG A 47 2.48 1.75 23.67
CA ARG A 47 2.57 0.30 23.55
C ARG A 47 2.20 -0.33 24.89
N GLN A 48 1.22 -1.23 24.87
CA GLN A 48 0.86 -2.04 26.03
C GLN A 48 1.78 -3.26 26.15
N THR A 49 1.76 -3.90 27.31
CA THR A 49 2.47 -5.18 27.51
C THR A 49 2.07 -6.19 26.45
N GLY A 50 3.03 -6.88 25.85
CA GLY A 50 2.83 -7.81 24.73
C GLY A 50 2.83 -7.17 23.34
N GLN A 51 2.83 -5.83 23.23
CA GLN A 51 2.96 -5.09 21.95
C GLN A 51 4.41 -4.73 21.62
N GLY A 52 5.38 -5.34 22.30
CA GLY A 52 6.79 -5.02 22.18
C GLY A 52 7.14 -3.71 22.88
N THR A 53 6.83 -3.64 24.18
CA THR A 53 7.28 -2.51 25.00
C THR A 53 8.80 -2.46 25.07
N GLY A 54 9.37 -1.28 25.34
CA GLY A 54 10.83 -1.12 25.44
C GLY A 54 11.45 -2.07 26.47
N ASP A 55 10.76 -2.33 27.57
CA ASP A 55 11.26 -3.20 28.64
C ASP A 55 11.17 -4.69 28.29
N GLU A 56 10.19 -5.10 27.48
CA GLU A 56 10.16 -6.45 26.90
C GLU A 56 11.27 -6.66 25.89
N LEU A 57 11.56 -5.65 25.06
CA LEU A 57 12.65 -5.72 24.08
C LEU A 57 14.01 -5.79 24.77
N ARG A 58 14.23 -5.01 25.83
CA ARG A 58 15.48 -5.01 26.62
C ARG A 58 15.79 -6.36 27.27
N ARG A 59 14.76 -7.12 27.65
CA ARG A 59 14.90 -8.42 28.31
C ARG A 59 15.05 -9.60 27.34
N ARG A 60 14.84 -9.38 26.03
CA ARG A 60 14.83 -10.46 25.02
C ARG A 60 16.15 -10.58 24.28
N ASP A 61 16.60 -11.81 24.08
CA ASP A 61 17.73 -12.16 23.23
C ASP A 61 17.30 -12.24 21.76
N LEU A 62 17.23 -11.07 21.11
CA LEU A 62 16.71 -10.94 19.74
C LEU A 62 17.47 -11.78 18.71
N ARG A 63 18.80 -11.96 18.90
CA ARG A 63 19.63 -12.74 17.98
C ARG A 63 19.22 -14.21 17.95
N ARG A 64 19.01 -14.81 19.12
CA ARG A 64 18.62 -16.21 19.26
C ARG A 64 17.20 -16.43 18.74
N GLU A 65 16.27 -15.54 19.12
CA GLU A 65 14.88 -15.61 18.66
C GLU A 65 14.80 -15.53 17.12
N LEU A 66 15.62 -14.67 16.50
CA LEU A 66 15.72 -14.55 15.06
C LEU A 66 16.25 -15.85 14.44
N GLU A 67 17.36 -16.40 14.94
CA GLU A 67 17.97 -17.61 14.39
C GLU A 67 17.01 -18.82 14.48
N ASP A 68 16.32 -18.99 15.61
CA ASP A 68 15.31 -20.03 15.79
C ASP A 68 14.15 -19.85 14.79
N LYS A 69 13.65 -18.62 14.63
CA LYS A 69 12.58 -18.32 13.66
C LYS A 69 13.03 -18.59 12.23
N GLU A 70 14.22 -18.14 11.84
CA GLU A 70 14.78 -18.39 10.52
C GLU A 70 14.94 -19.88 10.23
N ARG A 71 15.40 -20.67 11.22
CA ARG A 71 15.49 -22.12 11.10
C ARG A 71 14.12 -22.73 10.83
N THR A 72 13.10 -22.37 11.61
CA THR A 72 11.74 -22.91 11.39
C THR A 72 11.13 -22.49 10.05
N VAL A 73 11.37 -21.26 9.59
CA VAL A 73 10.91 -20.78 8.28
C VAL A 73 11.64 -21.51 7.16
N ARG A 74 12.95 -21.74 7.29
CA ARG A 74 13.76 -22.49 6.33
C ARG A 74 13.30 -23.95 6.24
N ASP A 75 13.06 -24.59 7.36
CA ASP A 75 12.57 -25.98 7.41
C ASP A 75 11.17 -26.09 6.77
N LYS A 76 10.26 -25.15 7.07
CA LYS A 76 8.94 -25.05 6.41
C LYS A 76 9.07 -24.83 4.91
N LYS A 77 10.01 -23.98 4.49
CA LYS A 77 10.27 -23.71 3.07
C LYS A 77 10.79 -24.97 2.36
N SER A 78 11.77 -25.68 2.93
CA SER A 78 12.27 -26.93 2.34
C SER A 78 11.22 -28.03 2.29
N ASN A 79 10.30 -28.09 3.25
CA ASN A 79 9.21 -29.06 3.25
C ASN A 79 8.11 -28.71 2.24
N LYS A 80 7.95 -27.42 1.90
CA LYS A 80 7.04 -26.93 0.86
C LYS A 80 7.63 -27.05 -0.55
N ASP A 81 8.95 -26.90 -0.68
CA ASP A 81 9.72 -27.04 -1.93
C ASP A 81 10.16 -28.50 -2.21
N GLY A 82 9.92 -29.44 -1.29
CA GLY A 82 10.23 -30.87 -1.44
C GLY A 82 9.36 -31.62 -2.47
N GLY A 83 8.46 -30.92 -3.16
CA GLY A 83 7.54 -31.46 -4.17
C GLY A 83 7.69 -30.88 -5.57
N SER A 84 8.75 -30.15 -5.91
CA SER A 84 9.00 -29.78 -7.31
C SER A 84 10.46 -29.44 -7.58
N SER A 85 11.17 -30.37 -8.21
CA SER A 85 12.34 -30.05 -9.00
C SER A 85 11.94 -29.12 -10.15
N SER A 86 12.29 -27.84 -10.08
CA SER A 86 12.87 -27.09 -11.22
C SER A 86 13.02 -25.58 -10.91
N SER A 87 14.28 -25.15 -10.87
CA SER A 87 14.75 -23.99 -11.61
C SER A 87 13.91 -22.71 -11.62
N LYS A 88 13.59 -22.08 -10.49
CA LYS A 88 13.22 -20.66 -10.48
C LYS A 88 13.94 -19.89 -9.37
N ARG A 89 14.86 -19.04 -9.82
CA ARG A 89 15.54 -17.99 -9.04
C ARG A 89 14.48 -17.18 -8.27
N PRO A 90 14.74 -16.71 -7.04
CA PRO A 90 13.79 -15.82 -6.38
C PRO A 90 13.72 -14.53 -7.19
N ARG A 91 12.60 -14.31 -7.89
CA ARG A 91 12.27 -13.02 -8.50
C ARG A 91 12.06 -12.07 -7.34
N MET A 92 13.02 -11.18 -7.15
CA MET A 92 12.88 -10.00 -6.30
C MET A 92 11.61 -9.28 -6.77
N GLU A 93 10.56 -9.30 -5.95
CA GLU A 93 9.39 -8.45 -6.14
C GLU A 93 9.86 -7.01 -5.95
N GLU A 94 10.24 -6.41 -7.07
CA GLU A 94 10.34 -4.99 -7.27
C GLU A 94 8.96 -4.41 -7.01
N ILE A 95 8.82 -3.80 -5.83
CA ILE A 95 7.63 -3.03 -5.46
C ILE A 95 7.62 -1.83 -6.40
N GLU A 96 6.84 -1.92 -7.49
CA GLU A 96 6.54 -0.80 -8.39
C GLU A 96 5.66 0.22 -7.65
N ALA A 97 6.28 0.98 -6.74
CA ALA A 97 5.63 2.04 -5.97
C ALA A 97 5.54 3.37 -6.76
N SER A 98 5.41 3.34 -8.09
CA SER A 98 5.56 4.55 -8.92
C SER A 98 4.60 4.69 -10.10
N ALA A 99 3.43 4.04 -10.07
CA ALA A 99 2.43 4.17 -11.14
C ALA A 99 0.98 4.39 -10.66
N ILE A 100 0.77 4.98 -9.49
CA ILE A 100 -0.58 5.39 -9.05
C ILE A 100 -0.65 6.92 -9.12
N ASP A 101 -1.14 7.42 -10.27
CA ASP A 101 -1.58 8.80 -10.45
C ASP A 101 -2.99 8.97 -9.84
N ALA A 102 -3.27 10.14 -9.29
CA ALA A 102 -4.34 10.35 -8.29
C ALA A 102 -5.72 10.72 -8.87
N ASP A 103 -5.88 10.72 -10.20
CA ASP A 103 -7.12 11.15 -10.88
C ASP A 103 -7.79 10.07 -11.76
N GLU A 104 -7.41 8.79 -11.63
CA GLU A 104 -8.09 7.70 -12.34
C GLU A 104 -9.40 7.30 -11.61
N PRO A 105 -10.57 7.32 -12.28
CA PRO A 105 -11.81 6.84 -11.66
C PRO A 105 -11.69 5.35 -11.38
N TYR A 106 -11.98 4.97 -10.14
CA TYR A 106 -12.20 3.58 -9.75
C TYR A 106 -13.36 3.01 -10.60
N GLU A 107 -13.03 2.21 -11.61
CA GLU A 107 -14.00 1.28 -12.20
C GLU A 107 -14.33 0.23 -11.14
N GLU A 108 -15.59 0.18 -10.75
CA GLU A 108 -16.16 -0.88 -9.93
C GLU A 108 -16.07 -2.18 -10.74
N ASN A 109 -14.98 -2.92 -10.63
CA ASN A 109 -14.96 -4.32 -11.05
C ASN A 109 -15.77 -5.15 -10.04
N SER A 110 -17.09 -5.00 -10.11
CA SER A 110 -18.05 -5.93 -9.54
C SER A 110 -17.93 -7.25 -10.31
N GLY A 111 -17.19 -8.20 -9.75
CA GLY A 111 -17.08 -9.51 -10.39
C GLY A 111 -15.86 -10.26 -9.91
N SER A 112 -15.91 -10.72 -8.66
CA SER A 112 -15.18 -11.94 -8.32
C SER A 112 -15.90 -13.10 -9.00
N ASP A 113 -15.80 -13.21 -10.32
CA ASP A 113 -16.15 -14.45 -11.02
C ASP A 113 -15.03 -15.43 -10.72
N SER A 114 -15.33 -16.31 -9.77
CA SER A 114 -14.60 -17.54 -9.58
C SER A 114 -14.88 -18.39 -10.82
N ASP A 115 -13.95 -18.40 -11.79
CA ASP A 115 -13.97 -19.20 -13.03
C ASP A 115 -13.98 -20.72 -12.73
N SER A 116 -15.05 -21.22 -12.13
CA SER A 116 -15.15 -22.61 -11.70
C SER A 116 -16.56 -23.20 -11.85
N ASP A 117 -17.39 -22.73 -12.79
CA ASP A 117 -18.68 -23.37 -13.16
C ASP A 117 -19.07 -23.11 -14.65
N GLU A 118 -18.10 -23.09 -15.57
CA GLU A 118 -18.33 -22.80 -17.00
C GLU A 118 -19.19 -23.87 -17.70
N ASP A 119 -19.16 -25.12 -17.23
CA ASP A 119 -20.00 -26.22 -17.75
C ASP A 119 -21.49 -26.05 -17.40
N ASP A 120 -21.82 -25.51 -16.22
CA ASP A 120 -23.20 -25.33 -15.77
C ASP A 120 -23.90 -24.20 -16.54
N THR A 121 -23.17 -23.14 -16.90
CA THR A 121 -23.70 -22.04 -17.70
C THR A 121 -23.96 -22.45 -19.16
N ALA A 122 -23.10 -23.30 -19.73
CA ALA A 122 -23.25 -23.81 -21.08
C ALA A 122 -24.47 -24.74 -21.20
N ALA A 123 -24.66 -25.64 -20.23
CA ALA A 123 -25.82 -26.53 -20.18
C ALA A 123 -27.15 -25.75 -20.10
N LEU A 124 -27.19 -24.67 -19.31
CA LEU A 124 -28.38 -23.82 -19.17
C LEU A 124 -28.75 -23.11 -20.49
N MET A 125 -27.75 -22.63 -21.25
CA MET A 125 -28.01 -21.98 -22.54
C MET A 125 -28.50 -22.95 -23.62
N GLU A 126 -28.03 -24.20 -23.61
CA GLU A 126 -28.49 -25.23 -24.54
C GLU A 126 -29.94 -25.63 -24.27
N GLU A 127 -30.32 -25.79 -23.00
CA GLU A 127 -31.70 -26.10 -22.61
C GLU A 127 -32.67 -24.98 -23.01
N LEU A 128 -32.29 -23.72 -22.82
CA LEU A 128 -33.09 -22.57 -23.26
C LEU A 128 -33.27 -22.52 -24.78
N ALA A 129 -32.22 -22.86 -25.55
CA ALA A 129 -32.30 -22.93 -27.01
C ALA A 129 -33.24 -24.05 -27.48
N LYS A 130 -33.21 -25.21 -26.79
CA LYS A 130 -34.11 -26.34 -27.05
C LYS A 130 -35.57 -25.96 -26.79
N ILE A 131 -35.87 -25.33 -25.64
CA ILE A 131 -37.21 -24.83 -25.30
C ILE A 131 -37.69 -23.81 -26.34
N LYS A 132 -36.80 -22.91 -26.77
CA LYS A 132 -37.14 -21.88 -27.76
C LYS A 132 -37.46 -22.46 -29.13
N LYS A 133 -36.79 -23.54 -29.52
CA LYS A 133 -37.05 -24.25 -30.78
C LYS A 133 -38.35 -25.05 -30.74
N GLU A 134 -38.70 -25.63 -29.59
CA GLU A 134 -39.95 -26.40 -29.43
C GLU A 134 -41.19 -25.50 -29.34
N ARG A 135 -41.02 -24.24 -28.93
CA ARG A 135 -42.09 -23.24 -28.83
C ARG A 135 -42.31 -22.40 -30.10
N ALA A 136 -41.42 -22.51 -31.09
CA ALA A 136 -41.47 -21.78 -32.36
C ALA A 136 -42.18 -22.57 -33.46
#